data_AF-Q4VR15-F1
#
_entry.id   AF-Q4VR15-F1
#
_cell.length_a   1.000
_cell.length_b   1.000
_cell.length_c   1.000
_cell.angle_alpha   90.00
_cell.angle_beta   90.00
_cell.angle_gamma   90.00
#
_symmetry.space_group_name_H-M   'P 1'
#
loop_
_entity.id
_entity.type
_entity.pdbx_description
1 polymer ?
#
loop_
_entity_poly.entity_id
_entity_poly.type
_entity_poly.pdbx_seq_one_letter_code
_entity_poly.pdbx_strand_id
1 'polypeptide(L)'
;MLENGFEHRQYSGYTSKEPINERRVIRIVNKLTKKFTWLGECVKEFDITEIGEQYSLKETIQDLCAKDFHQKLKEFTEKTPKNQKLKDLER
;
A
#
# COMPACT_ATOMS: atom_id res chain seq x y z
N MET A 1 -12.24 1.11 12.28
CA MET A 1 -12.29 -0.24 11.67
C MET A 1 -11.31 -1.21 12.33
N LEU A 2 -10.07 -0.81 12.62
CA LEU A 2 -9.06 -1.69 13.25
C LEU A 2 -9.55 -2.35 14.56
N GLU A 3 -10.18 -1.58 15.44
CA GLU A 3 -10.79 -2.07 16.70
C GLU A 3 -11.93 -3.09 16.48
N ASN A 4 -12.48 -3.18 15.27
CA ASN A 4 -13.56 -4.10 14.92
C ASN A 4 -13.06 -5.38 14.23
N GLY A 5 -11.75 -5.68 14.28
CA GLY A 5 -11.17 -6.89 13.68
C GLY A 5 -10.88 -6.79 12.18
N PHE A 6 -10.71 -5.57 11.67
CA PHE A 6 -10.31 -5.33 10.29
C PHE A 6 -8.84 -4.93 10.21
N GLU A 7 -8.22 -5.25 9.09
CA GLU A 7 -6.94 -4.67 8.68
C GLU A 7 -7.15 -3.62 7.60
N HIS A 8 -6.28 -2.61 7.61
CA HIS A 8 -6.25 -1.59 6.57
C HIS A 8 -5.46 -2.12 5.38
N ARG A 9 -5.99 -1.89 4.16
CA ARG A 9 -5.32 -2.32 2.92
C ARG A 9 -4.78 -1.11 2.16
N GLN A 10 -5.62 -0.47 1.35
CA GLN A 10 -5.26 0.70 0.55
C GLN A 10 -6.41 1.70 0.57
N TYR A 11 -6.09 3.00 0.60
CA TYR A 11 -7.08 4.08 0.67
C TYR A 11 -8.07 3.89 1.83
N SER A 12 -9.36 3.96 1.58
CA SER A 12 -10.44 3.70 2.54
C SER A 12 -10.83 2.21 2.62
N GLY A 13 -10.08 1.31 1.99
CA GLY A 13 -10.36 -0.12 1.95
C GLY A 13 -9.91 -0.86 3.22
N TYR A 14 -10.80 -1.71 3.74
CA TYR A 14 -10.57 -2.56 4.89
C TYR A 14 -11.02 -4.00 4.61
N THR A 15 -10.27 -4.97 5.15
CA THR A 15 -10.58 -6.40 5.05
C THR A 15 -10.70 -6.99 6.45
N SER A 16 -11.67 -7.87 6.68
CA SER A 16 -11.77 -8.57 7.96
C SER A 16 -10.62 -9.56 8.12
N LYS A 17 -10.01 -9.63 9.30
CA LYS A 17 -8.93 -10.59 9.58
C LYS A 17 -9.41 -12.04 9.55
N GLU A 18 -10.68 -12.24 9.90
CA GLU A 18 -11.35 -13.53 9.92
C GLU A 18 -12.63 -13.49 9.07
N PRO A 19 -13.12 -14.63 8.57
CA PRO A 19 -14.43 -14.71 7.94
C PRO A 19 -15.52 -14.12 8.82
N ILE A 20 -16.32 -13.23 8.23
CA ILE A 20 -17.35 -12.48 8.94
C ILE A 20 -18.67 -12.58 8.17
N ASN A 21 -19.77 -12.83 8.86
CA ASN A 21 -21.08 -12.81 8.23
C ASN A 21 -21.64 -11.39 8.12
N GLU A 22 -22.53 -11.21 7.16
CA GLU A 22 -23.19 -9.93 6.86
C GLU A 22 -23.83 -9.27 8.10
N ARG A 23 -24.53 -10.05 8.94
CA ARG A 23 -25.16 -9.54 10.17
C ARG A 23 -24.15 -8.88 11.11
N ARG A 24 -22.94 -9.43 11.21
CA ARG A 24 -21.88 -8.85 12.04
C ARG A 24 -21.35 -7.55 11.42
N VAL A 25 -21.19 -7.49 10.10
CA VAL A 25 -20.79 -6.27 9.38
C VAL A 25 -21.83 -5.16 9.59
N ILE A 26 -23.12 -5.45 9.39
CA ILE A 26 -24.22 -4.49 9.63
C ILE A 26 -24.22 -3.97 11.06
N ARG A 27 -23.98 -4.84 12.06
CA ARG A 27 -23.86 -4.40 13.47
C ARG A 27 -22.69 -3.45 13.70
N ILE A 28 -21.57 -3.65 13.01
CA ILE A 28 -20.40 -2.77 13.12
C ILE A 28 -20.71 -1.41 12.49
N VAL A 29 -21.26 -1.39 11.28
CA VAL A 29 -21.67 -0.15 10.60
C VAL A 29 -22.67 0.62 11.47
N ASN A 30 -23.69 -0.05 12.02
CA ASN A 30 -24.65 0.58 12.93
C ASN A 30 -23.99 1.20 14.17
N LYS A 31 -22.98 0.55 14.76
CA LYS A 31 -22.23 1.11 15.89
C LYS A 31 -21.42 2.33 15.47
N LEU A 32 -20.80 2.30 14.28
CA LEU A 32 -20.02 3.41 13.75
C LEU A 32 -20.90 4.62 13.47
N THR A 33 -22.04 4.45 12.81
CA THR A 33 -22.97 5.56 12.51
C THR A 33 -23.54 6.19 13.78
N LYS A 34 -23.80 5.39 14.83
CA LYS A 34 -24.23 5.92 16.14
C LYS A 34 -23.12 6.68 16.87
N LYS A 35 -21.87 6.24 16.76
CA LYS A 35 -20.71 6.87 17.40
C LYS A 35 -20.28 8.14 16.67
N PHE A 36 -20.36 8.13 15.35
CA PHE A 36 -19.94 9.21 14.46
C PHE A 36 -21.15 9.70 13.67
N THR A 37 -21.95 10.56 14.30
CA THR A 37 -23.21 11.05 13.72
C THR A 37 -23.01 11.81 12.41
N TRP A 38 -21.83 12.43 12.21
CA TRP A 38 -21.44 13.10 10.97
C TRP A 38 -21.12 12.14 9.80
N LEU A 39 -20.97 10.84 10.06
CA LEU A 39 -20.53 9.87 9.04
C LEU A 39 -21.48 9.84 7.84
N GLY A 40 -22.78 9.95 8.07
CA GLY A 40 -23.79 9.96 7.01
C GLY A 40 -23.74 11.19 6.10
N GLU A 41 -23.20 12.31 6.58
CA GLU A 41 -23.08 13.55 5.80
C GLU A 41 -21.83 13.56 4.91
N CYS A 42 -20.78 12.83 5.33
CA CYS A 42 -19.50 12.80 4.63
C CYS A 42 -19.33 11.56 3.72
N VAL A 43 -20.06 10.47 3.97
CA VAL A 43 -19.92 9.24 3.19
C VAL A 43 -20.58 9.41 1.82
N LYS A 44 -19.81 9.18 0.76
CA LYS A 44 -20.33 9.19 -0.62
C LYS A 44 -20.74 7.81 -1.09
N GLU A 45 -20.00 6.80 -0.66
CA GLU A 45 -20.16 5.40 -1.04
C GLU A 45 -19.59 4.51 0.06
N PHE A 46 -20.25 3.38 0.33
CA PHE A 46 -19.84 2.41 1.35
C PHE A 46 -20.23 1.00 0.89
N ASP A 47 -19.31 0.33 0.23
CA ASP A 47 -19.55 -1.01 -0.31
C ASP A 47 -18.99 -2.10 0.58
N ILE A 48 -19.67 -3.24 0.57
CA ILE A 48 -19.24 -4.46 1.25
C ILE A 48 -19.11 -5.54 0.16
N THR A 49 -17.92 -6.12 0.06
CA THR A 49 -17.62 -7.19 -0.88
C THR A 49 -17.23 -8.44 -0.11
N GLU A 50 -17.87 -9.56 -0.42
CA GLU A 50 -17.39 -10.87 0.01
C GLU A 50 -16.16 -11.25 -0.82
N ILE A 51 -15.05 -11.47 -0.13
CA ILE A 51 -13.77 -11.86 -0.73
C ILE A 51 -13.44 -13.26 -0.24
N GLY A 52 -13.14 -14.16 -1.18
CA GLY A 52 -12.58 -15.47 -0.89
C GLY A 52 -11.10 -15.36 -0.56
N GLU A 53 -10.27 -16.17 -1.20
CA GLU A 53 -8.82 -16.09 -1.03
C GLU A 53 -8.24 -14.79 -1.59
N GLN A 54 -7.30 -14.19 -0.86
CA GLN A 54 -6.63 -12.97 -1.27
C GLN A 54 -5.14 -13.20 -1.47
N TYR A 55 -4.63 -12.80 -2.62
CA TYR A 55 -3.21 -12.88 -2.97
C TYR A 55 -2.65 -11.48 -3.15
N SER A 56 -1.55 -11.16 -2.46
CA SER A 56 -0.87 -9.87 -2.56
C SER A 56 0.42 -10.01 -3.35
N LEU A 57 0.57 -9.23 -4.42
CA LEU A 57 1.82 -9.11 -5.18
C LEU A 57 2.63 -7.87 -4.80
N LYS A 58 2.26 -7.18 -3.71
CA LYS A 58 2.89 -5.92 -3.30
C LYS A 58 4.41 -6.08 -3.14
N GLU A 59 4.83 -7.07 -2.37
CA GLU A 59 6.25 -7.33 -2.12
C GLU A 59 6.98 -7.71 -3.41
N THR A 60 6.38 -8.60 -4.22
CA THR A 60 6.93 -8.95 -5.54
C THR A 60 7.15 -7.72 -6.42
N ILE A 61 6.18 -6.80 -6.47
CA ILE A 61 6.31 -5.55 -7.24
C ILE A 61 7.42 -4.67 -6.66
N GLN A 62 7.46 -4.50 -5.34
CA GLN A 62 8.48 -3.69 -4.66
C GLN A 62 9.89 -4.23 -4.94
N ASP A 63 10.07 -5.55 -4.89
CA ASP A 63 11.34 -6.21 -5.16
C ASP A 63 11.76 -6.08 -6.62
N LEU A 64 10.82 -6.24 -7.56
CA LEU A 64 11.08 -6.07 -8.99
C LEU A 64 11.48 -4.63 -9.31
N CYS A 65 10.74 -3.65 -8.82
CA CYS A 65 11.07 -2.25 -9.02
C CYS A 65 12.40 -1.85 -8.35
N ALA A 66 12.73 -2.43 -7.18
CA ALA A 66 14.01 -2.20 -6.54
C ALA A 66 15.16 -2.78 -7.36
N LYS A 67 15.02 -3.99 -7.91
CA LYS A 67 16.03 -4.62 -8.79
C LYS A 67 16.26 -3.81 -10.06
N ASP A 68 15.18 -3.33 -10.68
CA ASP A 68 15.25 -2.45 -11.86
C ASP A 68 16.00 -1.15 -11.57
N PHE A 69 15.80 -0.57 -10.37
CA PHE A 69 16.53 0.62 -9.96
C PHE A 69 18.02 0.36 -9.77
N HIS A 70 18.39 -0.76 -9.12
CA HIS A 70 19.81 -1.14 -8.96
C HIS A 70 20.49 -1.40 -10.30
N GLN A 71 19.79 -2.01 -11.26
CA GLN A 71 20.31 -2.22 -12.61
C GLN A 71 20.54 -0.88 -13.33
N LYS A 72 19.55 0.02 -13.30
CA LYS A 72 19.68 1.38 -13.86
C LYS A 72 20.82 2.17 -13.21
N LEU A 73 21.01 2.03 -11.90
CA LEU A 73 22.10 2.68 -11.17
C LEU A 73 23.47 2.15 -11.62
N LYS A 74 23.62 0.83 -11.79
CA LYS A 74 24.86 0.23 -12.33
C LYS A 74 25.19 0.76 -13.73
N GLU A 75 24.21 0.74 -14.62
CA GLU A 75 24.37 1.27 -15.98
C GLU A 75 24.73 2.76 -16.00
N PHE A 76 24.19 3.55 -15.06
CA PHE A 76 24.53 4.97 -14.92
C PHE A 76 25.96 5.19 -14.39
N THR A 77 26.38 4.40 -13.39
CA THR A 77 27.74 4.48 -12.83
C THR A 77 28.82 4.01 -13.81
N GLU A 78 28.51 3.03 -14.66
CA GLU A 78 29.43 2.51 -15.67
C GLU A 78 29.54 3.44 -16.90
N LYS A 79 28.52 4.25 -17.18
CA LYS A 79 28.52 5.23 -18.29
C LYS A 79 29.17 6.57 -17.96
N THR A 80 29.62 6.80 -16.72
CA THR A 80 30.35 8.04 -16.37
C THR A 80 31.83 7.89 -16.74
N PRO A 81 32.38 8.64 -17.71
CA PRO A 81 33.80 8.54 -18.05
C PRO A 81 34.65 8.98 -16.84
N LYS A 82 35.61 8.14 -16.45
CA LYS A 82 36.62 8.49 -15.44
C LYS A 82 37.31 9.78 -15.87
N ASN A 83 37.09 10.88 -15.15
CA ASN A 83 37.75 12.16 -15.39
C ASN A 83 39.27 11.96 -15.26
N GLN A 84 39.93 11.82 -16.41
CA GLN A 84 41.37 11.70 -16.55
C GLN A 84 41.97 13.11 -16.60
N LYS A 85 41.85 13.86 -15.51
CA LYS A 85 42.53 15.17 -15.33
C LYS A 85 42.89 15.38 -13.86
N LEU A 86 43.89 14.64 -13.38
CA LEU A 86 44.68 15.04 -12.21
C LEU A 86 46.08 14.39 -12.23
N LYS A 87 46.76 14.44 -13.39
CA LYS A 87 48.18 14.06 -13.50
C LYS A 87 49.07 15.11 -14.17
N ASP A 88 48.52 16.26 -14.56
CA ASP A 88 49.27 17.32 -15.25
C ASP A 88 49.55 18.56 -14.36
N LEU A 89 49.44 18.43 -13.02
CA LEU A 89 49.82 19.51 -12.09
C LEU A 89 51.08 19.19 -11.28
N GLU A 90 51.79 18.10 -11.60
CA GLU A 90 53.06 17.71 -10.99
C GLU A 90 54.15 17.53 -12.06
N ARG A 91 54.36 18.54 -12.91
CA ARG A 91 55.55 18.64 -13.77
C ARG A 91 56.16 20.02 -13.75
#